data_AF-A0AA46PVW0-F1
#
_entry.id   AF-A0AA46PVW0-F1
#
_cell.length_a   1.000
_cell.length_b   1.000
_cell.length_c   1.000
_cell.angle_alpha   90.00
_cell.angle_beta   90.00
_cell.angle_gamma   90.00
#
_symmetry.space_group_name_H-M   'P 1'
#
loop_
_entity.id
_entity.type
_entity.pdbx_description
1 polymer ?
#
loop_
_entity_poly.entity_id
_entity_poly.type
_entity_poly.pdbx_seq_one_letter_code
_entity_poly.pdbx_strand_id
1 'polypeptide(L)'
;MKVEVITSGIEGCPSCKRSVELVKSVLREFSDTEFGEINALEEIDRIQDLGFVSAGAVVIDGKVEFSSTPKEKALRKKLEKLRIRI
;
A
#
# COMPACT_ATOMS: atom_id res chain seq x y z
N MET A 1 -0.03 5.90 -11.61
CA MET A 1 -0.62 5.79 -10.25
C MET A 1 0.40 5.14 -9.33
N LYS A 2 0.64 5.70 -8.14
CA LYS A 2 1.63 5.14 -7.18
C LYS A 2 0.93 4.35 -6.08
N VAL A 3 1.38 3.13 -5.80
CA VAL A 3 0.85 2.27 -4.73
C VAL A 3 1.98 1.93 -3.77
N GLU A 4 1.82 2.37 -2.53
CA GLU A 4 2.81 2.26 -1.48
C GLU A 4 2.28 1.41 -0.32
N VAL A 5 3.12 0.56 0.26
CA VAL A 5 2.77 -0.23 1.45
C VAL A 5 3.50 0.30 2.66
N ILE A 6 2.78 0.61 3.72
CA ILE A 6 3.38 1.05 4.97
C ILE A 6 3.90 -0.16 5.73
N THR A 7 5.18 -0.20 6.02
CA THR A 7 5.84 -1.22 6.81
C THR A 7 6.16 -0.69 8.20
N SER A 8 6.16 -1.54 9.23
CA SER A 8 6.54 -1.14 10.60
C SER A 8 8.04 -0.91 10.79
N GLY A 9 8.86 -1.06 9.74
CA GLY A 9 10.33 -1.06 9.86
C GLY A 9 10.92 -2.25 10.63
N ILE A 10 10.08 -3.15 11.14
CA ILE A 10 10.51 -4.37 11.84
C ILE A 10 10.76 -5.46 10.79
N GLU A 11 12.01 -5.91 10.71
CA GLU A 11 12.38 -7.05 9.90
C GLU A 11 11.61 -8.31 10.32
N GLY A 12 11.13 -9.08 9.32
CA GLY A 12 10.38 -10.29 9.58
C GLY A 12 8.91 -10.10 9.96
N CYS A 13 8.33 -8.89 9.84
CA CYS A 13 6.90 -8.70 10.05
C CYS A 13 6.08 -9.49 8.99
N PRO A 14 5.37 -10.57 9.38
CA PRO A 14 4.68 -11.44 8.43
C PRO A 14 3.54 -10.71 7.71
N SER A 15 2.88 -9.77 8.39
CA SER A 15 1.79 -8.95 7.83
C SER A 15 2.29 -7.97 6.77
N CYS A 16 3.47 -7.36 6.97
CA CYS A 16 4.10 -6.48 5.98
C CYS A 16 4.45 -7.27 4.71
N LYS A 17 5.17 -8.38 4.87
CA LYS A 17 5.55 -9.25 3.74
C LYS A 17 4.33 -9.72 2.94
N ARG A 18 3.27 -10.15 3.64
CA ARG A 18 2.02 -10.58 3.00
C ARG A 18 1.35 -9.46 2.20
N SER A 19 1.33 -8.24 2.75
CA SER A 19 0.74 -7.07 2.08
C SER A 19 1.55 -6.70 0.83
N VAL A 20 2.88 -6.65 0.95
CA VAL A 20 3.80 -6.35 -0.15
C VAL A 20 3.66 -7.36 -1.29
N GLU A 21 3.72 -8.65 -1.00
CA GLU A 21 3.58 -9.72 -2.00
C GLU A 21 2.24 -9.66 -2.72
N LEU A 22 1.15 -9.45 -1.97
CA LEU A 22 -0.19 -9.33 -2.53
C LEU A 22 -0.33 -8.10 -3.43
N VAL A 23 0.18 -6.95 -2.99
CA VAL A 23 0.17 -5.72 -3.78
C VAL A 23 0.99 -5.92 -5.05
N LYS A 24 2.25 -6.37 -4.95
CA LYS A 24 3.10 -6.68 -6.12
C LYS A 24 2.41 -7.63 -7.10
N SER A 25 1.73 -8.66 -6.58
CA SER A 25 1.02 -9.62 -7.43
C SER A 25 -0.15 -8.99 -8.18
N VAL A 26 -0.93 -8.12 -7.54
CA VAL A 26 -2.01 -7.38 -8.20
C VAL A 26 -1.44 -6.41 -9.22
N LEU A 27 -0.42 -5.61 -8.85
CA LEU A 27 0.17 -4.59 -9.72
C LEU A 27 0.84 -5.18 -10.98
N ARG A 28 1.21 -6.47 -11.00
CA ARG A 28 1.65 -7.14 -12.25
C ARG A 28 0.62 -7.06 -13.38
N GLU A 29 -0.67 -6.97 -13.05
CA GLU A 29 -1.74 -6.78 -14.03
C GLU A 29 -1.95 -5.30 -14.41
N PHE A 30 -1.28 -4.37 -13.73
CA PHE A 30 -1.40 -2.93 -13.91
C PHE A 30 -0.04 -2.32 -14.28
N SER A 31 0.28 -2.33 -15.58
CA SER A 31 1.56 -1.84 -16.11
C SER A 31 1.82 -0.33 -15.89
N ASP A 32 0.79 0.45 -15.58
CA ASP A 32 0.84 1.91 -15.34
C ASP A 32 0.90 2.27 -13.85
N THR A 33 1.33 1.31 -13.02
CA THR A 33 1.41 1.50 -11.57
C THR A 33 2.81 1.31 -11.04
N GLU A 34 3.22 2.24 -10.18
CA GLU A 34 4.50 2.17 -9.49
C GLU A 34 4.28 1.62 -8.09
N PHE A 35 5.12 0.67 -7.69
CA PHE A 35 5.11 0.09 -6.35
C PHE A 35 6.16 0.76 -5.47
N GLY A 36 5.81 1.04 -4.21
CA GLY A 36 6.75 1.52 -3.20
C GLY A 36 6.48 0.94 -1.81
N GLU A 37 7.44 1.11 -0.91
CA GLU A 37 7.34 0.72 0.49
C GLU A 37 7.67 1.97 1.32
N ILE A 38 6.81 2.29 2.29
CA ILE A 38 7.03 3.40 3.24
C ILE A 38 7.43 2.79 4.56
N ASN A 39 8.63 3.09 5.05
CA ASN A 39 9.07 2.60 6.35
C ASN A 39 8.56 3.54 7.45
N ALA A 40 7.66 3.07 8.31
CA ALA A 40 7.06 3.92 9.33
C ALA A 40 8.02 4.40 10.42
N LEU A 41 9.18 3.74 10.57
CA LEU A 41 10.22 4.17 11.50
C LEU A 41 11.19 5.18 10.87
N GLU A 42 11.39 5.14 9.56
CA GLU A 42 12.31 6.04 8.85
C GLU A 42 11.58 7.28 8.29
N GLU A 43 10.33 7.13 7.85
CA GLU A 43 9.53 8.16 7.19
C GLU A 43 8.39 8.68 8.08
N ILE A 44 8.72 9.01 9.33
CA ILE A 44 7.74 9.41 10.36
C ILE A 44 6.89 10.62 9.92
N ASP A 45 7.49 11.64 9.31
CA ASP A 45 6.77 12.82 8.82
C ASP A 45 5.71 12.48 7.77
N ARG A 46 6.05 11.62 6.79
CA ARG A 46 5.08 11.18 5.75
C ARG A 46 3.96 10.38 6.39
N ILE A 47 4.30 9.53 7.35
CA ILE A 47 3.34 8.70 8.10
C ILE A 47 2.36 9.56 8.91
N GLN A 48 2.82 10.64 9.52
CA GLN A 48 1.94 11.60 10.20
C GLN A 48 1.01 12.32 9.23
N ASP A 49 1.52 12.81 8.09
CA ASP A 49 0.73 13.46 7.05
C ASP A 49 -0.36 12.53 6.48
N LEU A 50 -0.01 11.25 6.30
CA LEU A 50 -0.91 10.20 5.85
C LEU A 50 -1.93 9.74 6.90
N GLY A 51 -1.78 10.15 8.17
CA GLY A 51 -2.64 9.72 9.27
C GLY A 51 -2.46 8.24 9.61
N PHE A 52 -1.21 7.80 9.75
CA PHE A 52 -0.84 6.40 9.96
C PHE A 52 -1.71 5.66 10.98
N VAL A 53 -2.22 4.51 10.52
CA VAL A 53 -3.14 3.67 11.30
C VAL A 53 -2.45 2.40 11.78
N SER A 54 -1.82 1.64 10.88
CA SER A 54 -1.12 0.40 11.24
C SER A 54 -0.15 -0.08 10.17
N ALA A 55 0.74 -1.00 10.54
CA ALA A 55 1.66 -1.66 9.61
C ALA A 55 0.92 -2.65 8.69
N GLY A 56 1.27 -2.64 7.41
CA GLY A 56 0.56 -3.35 6.34
C GLY A 56 -0.59 -2.55 5.72
N ALA A 57 -0.75 -1.28 6.08
CA ALA A 57 -1.63 -0.35 5.40
C ALA A 57 -1.15 -0.09 3.96
N VAL A 58 -2.09 0.23 3.07
CA VAL A 58 -1.81 0.52 1.65
C VAL A 58 -2.26 1.93 1.32
N VAL A 59 -1.32 2.66 0.73
CA VAL A 59 -1.43 4.03 0.28
C VAL A 59 -1.49 4.02 -1.24
N ILE A 60 -2.42 4.77 -1.83
CA ILE A 60 -2.53 4.92 -3.27
C ILE A 60 -2.56 6.41 -3.57
N ASP A 61 -1.64 6.88 -4.42
CA ASP A 61 -1.44 8.28 -4.78
C ASP A 61 -1.44 9.22 -3.55
N GLY A 62 -0.68 8.83 -2.52
CA GLY A 62 -0.53 9.62 -1.29
C GLY A 62 -1.75 9.62 -0.36
N LYS A 63 -2.70 8.68 -0.53
CA LYS A 63 -3.85 8.53 0.39
C LYS A 63 -3.94 7.11 0.94
N VAL A 64 -4.14 7.00 2.26
CA VAL A 64 -4.38 5.70 2.91
C VAL A 64 -5.73 5.16 2.48
N GLU A 65 -5.72 4.19 1.58
CA GLU A 65 -6.94 3.56 1.06
C GLU A 65 -7.29 2.28 1.82
N PHE A 66 -6.29 1.67 2.47
CA PHE A 66 -6.46 0.53 3.35
C PHE A 66 -5.63 0.74 4.62
N SER A 67 -6.28 0.66 5.78
CA SER A 67 -5.63 0.81 7.08
C SER A 67 -4.92 -0.45 7.59
N SER A 68 -5.03 -1.56 6.87
CA SER A 68 -4.44 -2.88 7.19
C SER A 68 -4.27 -3.72 5.92
N THR A 69 -3.75 -4.94 6.06
CA THR A 69 -3.51 -5.88 4.95
C THR A 69 -4.77 -6.07 4.10
N PRO A 70 -4.79 -5.60 2.83
CA PRO A 70 -5.97 -5.69 2.00
C PRO A 70 -6.18 -7.12 1.50
N LYS A 71 -7.41 -7.42 1.10
CA LYS A 71 -7.73 -8.62 0.32
C LYS A 71 -7.45 -8.34 -1.16
N GLU A 72 -6.93 -9.32 -1.88
CA GLU A 72 -6.57 -9.21 -3.31
C GLU A 72 -7.72 -8.66 -4.16
N LYS A 73 -8.93 -9.24 -4.02
CA LYS A 73 -10.13 -8.78 -4.73
C LYS A 73 -10.51 -7.33 -4.40
N ALA A 74 -10.32 -6.90 -3.15
CA ALA A 74 -10.66 -5.56 -2.71
C ALA A 74 -9.66 -4.53 -3.27
N LEU A 75 -8.36 -4.87 -3.25
CA LEU A 75 -7.31 -4.06 -3.83
C LEU A 75 -7.51 -3.90 -5.34
N ARG A 76 -7.70 -5.00 -6.08
CA ARG A 76 -7.93 -4.97 -7.54
C ARG A 76 -9.11 -4.08 -7.90
N LYS A 77 -10.26 -4.31 -7.25
CA LYS A 77 -11.47 -3.49 -7.47
C LYS A 77 -11.25 -2.01 -7.16
N LYS A 78 -10.45 -1.68 -6.14
CA LYS A 78 -10.13 -0.29 -5.80
C LYS A 78 -9.25 0.36 -6.87
N LEU A 79 -8.20 -0.33 -7.33
CA LEU A 79 -7.32 0.13 -8.42
C LEU A 79 -8.11 0.34 -9.72
N GLU A 80 -8.99 -0.60 -10.09
CA GLU A 80 -9.89 -0.44 -11.24
C GLU A 80 -10.79 0.78 -11.10
N LYS A 81 -11.40 0.97 -9.92
CA LYS A 81 -12.26 2.13 -9.65
C LYS A 81 -11.52 3.46 -9.70
N LEU A 82 -10.27 3.50 -9.26
CA LEU A 82 -9.42 4.70 -9.31
C LEU A 82 -9.01 5.02 -10.75
N ARG A 83 -8.72 4.00 -11.59
CA ARG A 83 -8.43 4.19 -13.01
C ARG A 83 -9.59 4.78 -13.81
N ILE A 84 -10.84 4.49 -13.45
CA ILE A 84 -12.03 5.02 -14.17
C ILE A 84 -12.30 6.50 -13.84
N ARG A 85 -11.63 7.06 -12.81
CA ARG A 85 -11.81 8.47 -12.39
C ARG A 85 -10.82 9.45 -13.02
N ILE A 86 -9.95 8.99 -13.92
CA ILE A 86 -8.97 9.78 -14.70
C ILE A 86 -9.42 9.77 -16.16
#